data_AF-A0A9D8QXV3-F1
#
_entry.id   AF-A0A9D8QXV3-F1
#
_cell.length_a   1.000
_cell.length_b   1.000
_cell.length_c   1.000
_cell.angle_alpha   90.00
_cell.angle_beta   90.00
_cell.angle_gamma   90.00
#
_symmetry.space_group_name_H-M   'P 1'
#
loop_
_entity.id
_entity.type
_entity.pdbx_description
1 polymer ?
#
loop_
_entity_poly.entity_id
_entity_poly.type
_entity_poly.pdbx_seq_one_letter_code
_entity_poly.pdbx_strand_id
1 'polypeptide(L)'
;VDCYAAYLVTLANSSDNTTLIESLDGKENCNVVLEDRTFYRNNTWNTICLPFDTEIAGSPLEGADVRTLSGITREGETVTLIFSDEGTINEIKAGRPYIIKWDNTESLVEPLFTGVTIDKTKRDIVCVIDNDVPGSPSIGVTFKGTYSYIAFTDTDDSILFVGATNRLNYPLSGATIGAQKAFFQLEGITANAAISGVKRYVLDFGEDNPTIIHEIANDNSADGEWYDINGRKLSGKPSLRGVYIQNDKKVLVK
;
A
#
# COMPACT_ATOMS: atom_id res chain seq x y z
N VAL A 1 39.48 25.26 2.34
CA VAL A 1 38.53 24.12 2.24
C VAL A 1 37.17 24.75 2.35
N ASP A 2 36.52 25.00 1.22
CA ASP A 2 35.17 25.57 1.24
C ASP A 2 34.24 24.50 1.80
N CYS A 3 33.83 24.71 3.05
CA CYS A 3 32.78 23.95 3.70
C CYS A 3 31.46 24.31 3.01
N TYR A 4 31.12 23.60 1.92
CA TYR A 4 29.78 23.69 1.37
C TYR A 4 28.79 23.21 2.43
N ALA A 5 28.03 24.16 3.00
CA ALA A 5 26.95 23.85 3.91
C ALA A 5 25.94 22.94 3.19
N ALA A 6 25.51 21.87 3.84
CA ALA A 6 24.49 20.99 3.30
C ALA A 6 23.18 21.76 3.09
N TYR A 7 22.49 21.48 1.99
CA TYR A 7 21.22 22.13 1.68
C TYR A 7 20.09 21.40 2.41
N LEU A 8 19.37 22.09 3.30
CA LEU A 8 18.24 21.49 4.02
C LEU A 8 17.01 21.46 3.13
N VAL A 9 16.40 20.27 3.00
CA VAL A 9 15.17 20.02 2.25
C VAL A 9 14.16 19.41 3.21
N THR A 10 12.97 20.00 3.28
CA THR A 10 11.85 19.42 4.03
C THR A 10 10.83 18.90 3.02
N LEU A 11 10.50 17.61 3.13
CA LEU A 11 9.44 16.98 2.35
C LEU A 11 8.30 16.63 3.30
N ALA A 12 7.20 17.37 3.21
CA ALA A 12 6.08 17.23 4.14
C ALA A 12 5.17 16.07 3.73
N ASN A 13 4.86 15.17 4.66
CA ASN A 13 3.99 14.01 4.44
C ASN A 13 2.54 14.43 4.07
N SER A 14 2.14 15.66 4.41
CA SER A 14 0.80 16.23 4.22
C SER A 14 0.68 17.18 3.02
N SER A 15 1.72 17.32 2.19
CA SER A 15 1.75 18.28 1.06
C SER A 15 2.16 17.66 -0.27
N ASP A 16 1.96 18.40 -1.36
CA ASP A 16 2.58 18.10 -2.65
C ASP A 16 4.02 18.59 -2.69
N ASN A 17 4.99 17.67 -2.71
CA ASN A 17 6.41 18.02 -2.77
C ASN A 17 6.97 18.00 -4.20
N THR A 18 6.14 17.76 -5.22
CA THR A 18 6.60 17.49 -6.60
C THR A 18 7.35 18.69 -7.18
N THR A 19 6.80 19.91 -7.09
CA THR A 19 7.47 21.12 -7.62
C THR A 19 8.79 21.41 -6.90
N LEU A 20 8.86 21.17 -5.59
CA LEU A 20 10.10 21.33 -4.83
C LEU A 20 11.16 20.33 -5.32
N ILE A 21 10.81 19.05 -5.43
CA ILE A 21 11.69 17.99 -5.93
C ILE A 21 12.15 18.30 -7.36
N GLU A 22 11.25 18.75 -8.24
CA GLU A 22 11.60 19.16 -9.61
C GLU A 22 12.60 20.31 -9.65
N SER A 23 12.45 21.30 -8.77
CA SER A 23 13.37 22.44 -8.68
C SER A 23 14.76 22.08 -8.13
N LEU A 24 14.85 20.97 -7.42
CA LEU A 24 16.07 20.45 -6.79
C LEU A 24 16.67 19.26 -7.53
N ASP A 25 16.13 18.87 -8.68
CA ASP A 25 16.60 17.73 -9.46
C ASP A 25 18.11 17.84 -9.77
N GLY A 26 18.87 16.80 -9.43
CA GLY A 26 20.33 16.76 -9.52
C GLY A 26 21.08 17.52 -8.42
N LYS A 27 20.39 18.13 -7.45
CA LYS A 27 21.03 18.86 -6.35
C LYS A 27 21.70 17.88 -5.38
N GLU A 28 23.02 17.96 -5.31
CA GLU A 28 23.86 17.17 -4.39
C GLU A 28 23.97 17.80 -3.00
N ASN A 29 24.42 16.98 -2.03
CA ASN A 29 24.67 17.33 -0.63
C ASN A 29 23.44 17.91 0.08
N CYS A 30 22.28 17.26 -0.13
CA CYS A 30 21.04 17.63 0.52
C CYS A 30 20.86 16.85 1.83
N ASN A 31 20.41 17.54 2.87
CA ASN A 31 19.89 16.95 4.09
C ASN A 31 18.36 16.97 3.99
N VAL A 32 17.73 15.80 3.88
CA VAL A 32 16.29 15.67 3.63
C VAL A 32 15.58 15.18 4.88
N VAL A 33 14.64 15.98 5.39
CA VAL A 33 13.72 15.59 6.47
C VAL A 33 12.39 15.18 5.86
N LEU A 34 11.86 14.02 6.25
CA LEU A 34 10.48 13.64 5.94
C LEU A 34 9.54 14.13 7.07
N GLU A 35 9.14 15.40 7.00
CA GLU A 35 8.31 16.06 8.02
C GLU A 35 6.95 15.36 8.16
N ASP A 36 6.48 15.21 9.40
CA ASP A 36 5.27 14.48 9.77
C ASP A 36 5.21 13.01 9.27
N ARG A 37 6.35 12.43 8.86
CA ARG A 37 6.43 11.01 8.48
C ARG A 37 6.83 10.17 9.68
N THR A 38 5.97 9.20 10.02
CA THR A 38 6.32 8.12 10.95
C THR A 38 6.47 6.80 10.20
N PHE A 39 7.58 6.10 10.44
CA PHE A 39 7.74 4.69 10.13
C PHE A 39 7.44 3.86 11.38
N TYR A 40 6.35 3.10 11.34
CA TYR A 40 5.96 2.26 12.46
C TYR A 40 6.84 1.02 12.49
N ARG A 41 7.64 0.89 13.54
CA ARG A 41 8.56 -0.24 13.75
C ARG A 41 7.95 -1.28 14.68
N ASN A 42 6.75 -1.75 14.36
CA ASN A 42 5.94 -2.63 15.21
C ASN A 42 5.57 -3.94 14.48
N ASN A 43 6.52 -4.52 13.74
CA ASN A 43 6.31 -5.67 12.85
C ASN A 43 5.26 -5.44 11.74
N THR A 44 4.96 -4.17 11.43
CA THR A 44 4.09 -3.82 10.29
C THR A 44 4.89 -3.25 9.13
N TRP A 45 4.38 -3.50 7.94
CA TRP A 45 4.91 -3.02 6.69
C TRP A 45 4.53 -1.56 6.46
N ASN A 46 5.52 -0.77 6.07
CA ASN A 46 5.40 0.60 5.64
C ASN A 46 5.76 0.68 4.15
N THR A 47 5.07 1.52 3.38
CA THR A 47 5.49 1.82 2.00
C THR A 47 6.39 3.04 1.97
N ILE A 48 7.37 3.05 1.08
CA ILE A 48 8.31 4.15 0.90
C ILE A 48 8.61 4.37 -0.59
N CYS A 49 8.74 5.64 -0.99
CA CYS A 49 9.30 6.03 -2.29
C CYS A 49 10.03 7.36 -2.12
N LEU A 50 11.36 7.34 -2.11
CA LEU A 50 12.19 8.53 -1.89
C LEU A 50 12.60 9.17 -3.22
N PRO A 51 12.80 10.50 -3.30
CA PRO A 51 13.36 11.17 -4.48
C PRO A 51 14.90 11.20 -4.44
N PHE A 52 15.55 10.17 -3.89
CA PHE A 52 16.99 10.06 -3.80
C PHE A 52 17.38 8.61 -3.49
N ASP A 53 18.62 8.27 -3.82
CA ASP A 53 19.24 7.00 -3.43
C ASP A 53 19.67 7.07 -1.95
N THR A 54 19.54 5.97 -1.21
CA THR A 54 20.10 5.85 0.14
C THR A 54 20.41 4.41 0.49
N GLU A 55 21.60 4.18 1.03
CA GLU A 55 21.94 2.92 1.69
C GLU A 55 21.03 2.70 2.91
N ILE A 56 20.74 1.45 3.23
CA ILE A 56 20.00 1.06 4.43
C ILE A 56 20.91 1.14 5.64
N ALA A 57 22.12 0.57 5.55
CA ALA A 57 23.09 0.60 6.63
C ALA A 57 23.55 2.05 6.90
N GLY A 58 23.55 2.44 8.18
CA GLY A 58 23.94 3.80 8.59
C GLY A 58 22.97 4.92 8.22
N SER A 59 21.81 4.62 7.63
CA SER A 59 20.73 5.59 7.44
C SER A 59 19.63 5.40 8.49
N PRO A 60 18.61 6.28 8.54
CA PRO A 60 17.43 6.04 9.37
C PRO A 60 16.74 4.70 9.08
N LEU A 61 17.01 4.07 7.93
CA LEU A 61 16.40 2.79 7.55
C LEU A 61 17.15 1.57 8.09
N GLU A 62 18.25 1.76 8.82
CA GLU A 62 19.05 0.65 9.35
C GLU A 62 18.19 -0.39 10.10
N GLY A 63 18.49 -1.67 9.83
CA GLY A 63 17.75 -2.81 10.37
C GLY A 63 16.38 -3.07 9.72
N ALA A 64 16.02 -2.35 8.66
CA ALA A 64 14.81 -2.64 7.90
C ALA A 64 14.96 -3.93 7.07
N ASP A 65 13.94 -4.79 7.12
CA ASP A 65 13.62 -5.73 6.05
C ASP A 65 12.97 -4.94 4.91
N VAL A 66 13.59 -4.99 3.73
CA VAL A 66 13.19 -4.21 2.55
C VAL A 66 12.89 -5.15 1.41
N ARG A 67 11.69 -4.99 0.83
CA ARG A 67 11.22 -5.80 -0.29
C ARG A 67 10.64 -4.93 -1.40
N THR A 68 10.59 -5.49 -2.60
CA THR A 68 10.04 -4.83 -3.78
C THR A 68 9.04 -5.75 -4.46
N LEU A 69 8.05 -5.18 -5.16
CA LEU A 69 7.13 -5.99 -5.96
C LEU A 69 7.94 -6.66 -7.07
N SER A 70 7.90 -7.99 -7.12
CA SER A 70 8.64 -8.79 -8.10
C SER A 70 7.72 -9.47 -9.11
N GLY A 71 6.45 -9.62 -8.78
CA GLY A 71 5.46 -10.17 -9.69
C GLY A 71 4.07 -10.20 -9.11
N ILE A 72 3.15 -10.69 -9.92
CA ILE A 72 1.78 -10.99 -9.52
C ILE A 72 1.38 -12.36 -10.07
N THR A 73 0.55 -13.09 -9.33
CA THR A 73 -0.05 -14.36 -9.78
C THR A 73 -1.55 -14.34 -9.52
N ARG A 74 -2.28 -15.25 -10.17
CA ARG A 74 -3.71 -15.44 -9.95
C ARG A 74 -4.00 -16.90 -9.64
N GLU A 75 -4.81 -17.12 -8.61
CA GLU A 75 -5.42 -18.42 -8.33
C GLU A 75 -6.93 -18.22 -8.10
N GLY A 76 -7.73 -18.69 -9.05
CA GLY A 76 -9.18 -18.49 -9.05
C GLY A 76 -9.55 -17.00 -9.04
N GLU A 77 -10.17 -16.55 -7.95
CA GLU A 77 -10.60 -15.16 -7.75
C GLU A 77 -9.60 -14.31 -6.94
N THR A 78 -8.44 -14.86 -6.61
CA THR A 78 -7.40 -14.19 -5.82
C THR A 78 -6.22 -13.80 -6.69
N VAL A 79 -5.81 -12.54 -6.59
CA VAL A 79 -4.55 -12.03 -7.14
C VAL A 79 -3.55 -11.88 -5.99
N THR A 80 -2.37 -12.47 -6.14
CA THR A 80 -1.29 -12.39 -5.16
C THR A 80 -0.22 -11.45 -5.67
N LEU A 81 0.11 -10.43 -4.89
CA LEU A 81 1.21 -9.50 -5.11
C LEU A 81 2.46 -10.06 -4.44
N ILE A 82 3.43 -10.49 -5.23
CA ILE A 82 4.63 -11.17 -4.75
C ILE A 82 5.70 -10.11 -4.49
N PHE A 83 6.15 -10.06 -3.24
CA PHE A 83 7.25 -9.24 -2.78
C PHE A 83 8.45 -10.12 -2.50
N SER A 84 9.54 -9.86 -3.20
CA SER A 84 10.81 -10.53 -2.95
C SER A 84 11.81 -9.59 -2.29
N ASP A 85 12.72 -10.21 -1.55
CA ASP A 85 13.99 -9.66 -1.10
C ASP A 85 15.14 -10.11 -2.02
N GLU A 86 14.84 -10.64 -3.22
CA GLU A 86 15.84 -11.23 -4.12
C GLU A 86 17.02 -10.29 -4.31
N GLY A 87 18.19 -10.73 -3.84
CA GLY A 87 19.44 -9.98 -3.86
C GLY A 87 19.81 -9.22 -2.57
N THR A 88 19.04 -9.37 -1.48
CA THR A 88 19.18 -8.62 -0.21
C THR A 88 19.33 -7.12 -0.48
N ILE A 89 18.20 -6.45 -0.69
CA ILE A 89 18.16 -5.01 -0.98
C ILE A 89 18.88 -4.28 0.14
N ASN A 90 20.06 -3.72 -0.16
CA ASN A 90 20.89 -2.95 0.77
C ASN A 90 20.73 -1.43 0.58
N GLU A 91 20.06 -1.02 -0.49
CA GLU A 91 19.91 0.37 -0.90
C GLU A 91 18.50 0.62 -1.45
N ILE A 92 17.92 1.76 -1.10
CA ILE A 92 16.70 2.30 -1.73
C ILE A 92 17.13 3.17 -2.91
N LYS A 93 16.53 2.90 -4.07
CA LYS A 93 16.73 3.71 -5.28
C LYS A 93 15.68 4.79 -5.45
N ALA A 94 16.11 5.96 -5.91
CA ALA A 94 15.28 7.12 -6.17
C ALA A 94 14.09 6.76 -7.07
N GLY A 95 12.90 7.22 -6.66
CA GLY A 95 11.65 7.06 -7.38
C GLY A 95 11.13 5.65 -7.51
N ARG A 96 11.83 4.66 -6.95
CA ARG A 96 11.38 3.28 -6.92
C ARG A 96 10.61 3.02 -5.63
N PRO A 97 9.41 2.43 -5.69
CA PRO A 97 8.65 2.10 -4.49
C PRO A 97 9.15 0.80 -3.85
N TYR A 98 9.18 0.80 -2.53
CA TYR A 98 9.54 -0.35 -1.70
C TYR A 98 8.53 -0.51 -0.55
N ILE A 99 8.51 -1.71 0.02
CA ILE A 99 7.83 -1.99 1.29
C ILE A 99 8.89 -2.38 2.32
N ILE A 100 8.78 -1.81 3.52
CA ILE A 100 9.80 -1.90 4.56
C ILE A 100 9.20 -2.23 5.92
N LYS A 101 9.86 -3.07 6.71
CA LYS A 101 9.42 -3.51 8.04
C LYS A 101 10.64 -3.58 8.96
N TRP A 102 10.40 -3.37 10.25
CA TRP A 102 11.39 -3.61 11.30
C TRP A 102 10.82 -4.54 12.34
N ASP A 103 11.70 -5.18 13.08
CA ASP A 103 11.37 -5.81 14.36
C ASP A 103 10.83 -4.77 15.35
N ASN A 104 10.00 -5.24 16.28
CA ASN A 104 9.27 -4.41 17.23
C ASN A 104 10.23 -3.54 18.08
N THR A 105 10.28 -2.25 17.76
CA THR A 105 11.15 -1.22 18.35
C THR A 105 10.42 0.13 18.36
N GLU A 106 11.07 1.19 18.85
CA GLU A 106 10.52 2.54 18.83
C GLU A 106 10.29 3.01 17.39
N SER A 107 9.11 3.60 17.13
CA SER A 107 8.78 4.11 15.79
C SER A 107 9.69 5.28 15.42
N LEU A 108 10.11 5.33 14.15
CA LEU A 108 10.97 6.38 13.64
C LEU A 108 10.11 7.54 13.16
N VAL A 109 10.28 8.70 13.80
CA VAL A 109 9.53 9.94 13.52
C VAL A 109 10.46 10.93 12.82
N GLU A 110 9.96 11.58 11.77
CA GLU A 110 10.64 12.63 11.01
C GLU A 110 12.09 12.30 10.63
N PRO A 111 12.31 11.20 9.89
CA PRO A 111 13.65 10.75 9.57
C PRO A 111 14.41 11.77 8.73
N LEU A 112 15.68 11.95 9.09
CA LEU A 112 16.65 12.80 8.40
C LEU A 112 17.65 11.95 7.61
N PHE A 113 17.70 12.14 6.31
CA PHE A 113 18.69 11.57 5.40
C PHE A 113 19.73 12.63 5.05
N THR A 114 21.01 12.33 5.15
CA THR A 114 22.08 13.35 4.97
C THR A 114 22.92 13.10 3.73
N GLY A 115 23.33 14.18 3.07
CA GLY A 115 24.29 14.12 1.96
C GLY A 115 23.75 13.44 0.69
N VAL A 116 22.43 13.40 0.51
CA VAL A 116 21.80 12.72 -0.64
C VAL A 116 21.75 13.64 -1.87
N THR A 117 21.58 13.03 -3.04
CA THR A 117 21.32 13.74 -4.30
C THR A 117 19.87 13.56 -4.70
N ILE A 118 19.16 14.67 -4.90
CA ILE A 118 17.75 14.63 -5.32
C ILE A 118 17.65 14.18 -6.78
N ASP A 119 16.77 13.23 -7.05
CA ASP A 119 16.38 12.74 -8.37
C ASP A 119 14.85 12.68 -8.43
N LYS A 120 14.26 13.47 -9.33
CA LYS A 120 12.80 13.54 -9.50
C LYS A 120 12.20 12.34 -10.22
N THR A 121 13.03 11.50 -10.86
CA THR A 121 12.59 10.47 -11.79
C THR A 121 11.77 9.41 -11.08
N LYS A 122 10.53 9.19 -11.54
CA LYS A 122 9.68 8.08 -11.07
C LYS A 122 10.09 6.77 -11.74
N ARG A 123 10.17 5.71 -10.94
CA ARG A 123 10.55 4.36 -11.35
C ARG A 123 9.56 3.36 -10.77
N ASP A 124 8.27 3.60 -11.06
CA ASP A 124 7.16 2.72 -10.66
C ASP A 124 7.37 1.31 -11.22
N ILE A 125 6.84 0.30 -10.53
CA ILE A 125 7.00 -1.10 -10.91
C ILE A 125 5.67 -1.62 -11.45
N VAL A 126 5.67 -2.07 -12.69
CA VAL A 126 4.48 -2.60 -13.36
C VAL A 126 4.60 -4.11 -13.47
N CYS A 127 3.57 -4.83 -13.04
CA CYS A 127 3.45 -6.28 -13.22
C CYS A 127 2.12 -6.58 -13.92
N VAL A 128 2.16 -7.48 -14.90
CA VAL A 128 0.99 -7.84 -15.72
C VAL A 128 0.89 -9.36 -15.85
N ILE A 129 -0.33 -9.87 -15.74
CA ILE A 129 -0.73 -11.23 -16.09
C ILE A 129 -1.53 -11.14 -17.39
N ASP A 130 -0.97 -11.69 -18.48
CA ASP A 130 -1.64 -11.73 -19.77
C ASP A 130 -2.30 -13.08 -20.03
N ASN A 131 -3.60 -13.05 -20.36
CA ASN A 131 -4.36 -14.21 -20.86
C ASN A 131 -4.21 -15.50 -20.03
N ASP A 132 -3.99 -15.39 -18.72
CA ASP A 132 -3.73 -16.52 -17.82
C ASP A 132 -4.88 -17.53 -17.76
N VAL A 133 -6.10 -17.06 -18.03
CA VAL A 133 -7.27 -17.92 -18.26
C VAL A 133 -7.88 -17.56 -19.62
N PRO A 134 -8.13 -18.54 -20.51
CA PRO A 134 -8.80 -18.29 -21.79
C PRO A 134 -10.11 -17.51 -21.61
N GLY A 135 -10.20 -16.32 -22.23
CA GLY A 135 -11.37 -15.45 -22.15
C GLY A 135 -11.43 -14.51 -20.93
N SER A 136 -10.42 -14.52 -20.05
CA SER A 136 -10.28 -13.52 -18.98
C SER A 136 -9.50 -12.28 -19.43
N PRO A 137 -9.79 -11.09 -18.89
CA PRO A 137 -9.00 -9.89 -19.16
C PRO A 137 -7.59 -10.02 -18.55
N SER A 138 -6.61 -9.33 -19.14
CA SER A 138 -5.30 -9.13 -18.51
C SER A 138 -5.48 -8.41 -17.17
N ILE A 139 -4.65 -8.77 -16.20
CA ILE A 139 -4.61 -8.12 -14.88
C ILE A 139 -3.30 -7.37 -14.78
N GLY A 140 -3.35 -6.05 -14.62
CA GLY A 140 -2.16 -5.24 -14.37
C GLY A 140 -2.21 -4.63 -12.97
N VAL A 141 -1.05 -4.58 -12.32
CA VAL A 141 -0.84 -3.87 -11.06
C VAL A 141 0.45 -3.06 -11.17
N THR A 142 0.35 -1.76 -10.90
CA THR A 142 1.49 -0.87 -10.80
C THR A 142 1.73 -0.53 -9.33
N PHE A 143 2.84 -0.98 -8.75
CA PHE A 143 3.32 -0.45 -7.48
C PHE A 143 3.92 0.93 -7.75
N LYS A 144 3.24 1.96 -7.26
CA LYS A 144 3.39 3.35 -7.66
C LYS A 144 3.84 4.20 -6.48
N GLY A 145 4.94 4.94 -6.66
CA GLY A 145 5.44 5.87 -5.66
C GLY A 145 4.82 7.27 -5.81
N THR A 146 4.44 7.92 -4.71
CA THR A 146 3.95 9.32 -4.72
C THR A 146 4.91 10.26 -3.99
N TYR A 147 5.07 11.48 -4.51
CA TYR A 147 5.73 12.58 -3.80
C TYR A 147 4.74 13.63 -3.28
N SER A 148 3.45 13.37 -3.50
CA SER A 148 2.35 14.23 -3.13
C SER A 148 1.41 13.54 -2.16
N TYR A 149 0.84 14.33 -1.27
CA TYR A 149 -0.27 13.92 -0.44
C TYR A 149 -1.53 13.76 -1.30
N ILE A 150 -2.15 12.59 -1.21
CA ILE A 150 -3.37 12.22 -1.94
C ILE A 150 -4.51 12.14 -0.91
N ALA A 151 -5.57 12.91 -1.15
CA ALA A 151 -6.82 12.79 -0.42
C ALA A 151 -7.92 12.27 -1.33
N PHE A 152 -8.70 11.33 -0.83
CA PHE A 152 -9.79 10.71 -1.57
C PHE A 152 -11.13 11.32 -1.13
N THR A 153 -11.90 11.86 -2.08
CA THR A 153 -13.23 12.40 -1.81
C THR A 153 -14.33 11.34 -1.91
N ASP A 154 -14.05 10.25 -2.62
CA ASP A 154 -14.93 9.12 -2.86
C ASP A 154 -14.13 7.82 -2.82
N THR A 155 -14.83 6.69 -2.92
CA THR A 155 -14.19 5.38 -3.07
C THR A 155 -13.47 5.29 -4.41
N ASP A 156 -12.25 4.77 -4.42
CA ASP A 156 -11.50 4.48 -5.65
C ASP A 156 -11.03 3.02 -5.68
N ASP A 157 -11.87 2.17 -6.29
CA ASP A 157 -11.60 0.74 -6.45
C ASP A 157 -10.42 0.43 -7.39
N SER A 158 -9.84 1.44 -8.06
CA SER A 158 -8.63 1.26 -8.86
C SER A 158 -7.35 1.34 -8.03
N ILE A 159 -7.43 1.67 -6.74
CA ILE A 159 -6.27 1.84 -5.87
C ILE A 159 -6.35 0.92 -4.66
N LEU A 160 -5.23 0.26 -4.33
CA LEU A 160 -5.04 -0.40 -3.05
C LEU A 160 -3.89 0.27 -2.30
N PHE A 161 -4.02 0.41 -0.98
CA PHE A 161 -2.93 0.87 -0.13
C PHE A 161 -2.78 -0.03 1.10
N VAL A 162 -1.56 -0.09 1.63
CA VAL A 162 -1.26 -0.82 2.87
C VAL A 162 -1.73 0.03 4.05
N GLY A 163 -2.79 -0.41 4.71
CA GLY A 163 -3.30 0.16 5.94
C GLY A 163 -2.69 -0.48 7.19
N ALA A 164 -3.29 -0.21 8.35
CA ALA A 164 -2.87 -0.82 9.61
C ALA A 164 -2.90 -2.36 9.53
N THR A 165 -2.06 -3.02 10.33
CA THR A 165 -2.02 -4.50 10.45
C THR A 165 -1.71 -5.22 9.12
N ASN A 166 -0.96 -4.60 8.21
CA ASN A 166 -0.54 -5.17 6.92
C ASN A 166 -1.72 -5.51 5.98
N ARG A 167 -2.83 -4.78 6.09
CA ARG A 167 -4.02 -5.02 5.26
C ARG A 167 -4.02 -4.14 4.02
N LEU A 168 -4.34 -4.72 2.86
CA LEU A 168 -4.71 -3.94 1.68
C LEU A 168 -6.11 -3.38 1.84
N ASN A 169 -6.29 -2.11 1.51
CA ASN A 169 -7.58 -1.44 1.55
C ASN A 169 -7.78 -0.63 0.27
N TYR A 170 -9.03 -0.55 -0.18
CA TYR A 170 -9.46 0.50 -1.10
C TYR A 170 -9.60 1.81 -0.33
N PRO A 171 -9.18 2.95 -0.89
CA PRO A 171 -9.46 4.25 -0.29
C PRO A 171 -10.97 4.50 -0.32
N LEU A 172 -11.51 4.90 0.82
CA LEU A 172 -12.88 5.42 0.96
C LEU A 172 -12.83 6.96 1.01
N SER A 173 -13.99 7.61 0.95
CA SER A 173 -14.08 9.06 1.21
C SER A 173 -13.41 9.42 2.54
N GLY A 174 -12.51 10.40 2.50
CA GLY A 174 -11.70 10.84 3.64
C GLY A 174 -10.43 10.03 3.88
N ALA A 175 -10.18 8.95 3.14
CA ALA A 175 -8.90 8.25 3.16
C ALA A 175 -7.79 9.12 2.56
N THR A 176 -6.55 8.82 2.96
CA THR A 176 -5.39 9.62 2.56
C THR A 176 -4.17 8.73 2.35
N ILE A 177 -3.31 9.13 1.42
CA ILE A 177 -1.96 8.58 1.24
C ILE A 177 -1.01 9.75 1.34
N GLY A 178 -0.20 9.77 2.40
CA GLY A 178 0.85 10.78 2.57
C GLY A 178 1.93 10.74 1.48
N ALA A 179 2.68 11.83 1.36
CA ALA A 179 3.78 11.93 0.42
C ALA A 179 4.95 10.98 0.76
N GLN A 180 5.81 10.70 -0.23
CA GLN A 180 6.95 9.77 -0.15
C GLN A 180 6.55 8.34 0.26
N LYS A 181 5.30 7.96 -0.02
CA LYS A 181 4.76 6.60 0.13
C LYS A 181 4.58 5.94 -1.24
N ALA A 182 4.07 4.72 -1.21
CA ALA A 182 3.67 4.01 -2.40
C ALA A 182 2.31 3.33 -2.19
N PHE A 183 1.63 3.02 -3.31
CA PHE A 183 0.34 2.35 -3.36
C PHE A 183 0.28 1.47 -4.61
N PHE A 184 -0.76 0.68 -4.75
CA PHE A 184 -0.96 -0.17 -5.93
C PHE A 184 -2.07 0.42 -6.78
N GLN A 185 -1.74 0.79 -8.01
CA GLN A 185 -2.72 1.12 -9.03
C GLN A 185 -3.11 -0.18 -9.76
N LEU A 186 -4.39 -0.48 -9.79
CA LEU A 186 -4.96 -1.56 -10.57
C LEU A 186 -5.23 -1.05 -11.99
N GLU A 187 -4.69 -1.75 -12.98
CA GLU A 187 -4.83 -1.40 -14.39
C GLU A 187 -6.08 -2.05 -14.99
N GLY A 188 -6.69 -1.40 -15.98
CA GLY A 188 -7.89 -1.92 -16.65
C GLY A 188 -9.19 -1.81 -15.83
N ILE A 189 -9.14 -1.09 -14.71
CA ILE A 189 -10.30 -0.74 -13.87
C ILE A 189 -10.42 0.79 -13.84
N THR A 190 -11.63 1.31 -13.95
CA THR A 190 -11.94 2.70 -13.59
C THR A 190 -12.48 2.75 -12.16
N ALA A 191 -12.36 3.87 -11.46
CA ALA A 191 -12.96 4.04 -10.13
C ALA A 191 -14.43 3.56 -10.10
N ASN A 192 -14.80 2.78 -9.07
CA ASN A 192 -16.09 2.10 -8.90
C ASN A 192 -16.39 0.94 -9.89
N ALA A 193 -15.34 0.32 -10.46
CA ALA A 193 -15.45 -0.90 -11.24
C ALA A 193 -14.65 -2.05 -10.61
N ALA A 194 -14.95 -3.29 -10.98
CA ALA A 194 -14.21 -4.47 -10.56
C ALA A 194 -13.67 -5.22 -11.77
N ILE A 195 -12.50 -5.83 -11.66
CA ILE A 195 -12.05 -6.81 -12.66
C ILE A 195 -12.94 -8.04 -12.54
N SER A 196 -13.55 -8.44 -13.65
CA SER A 196 -14.34 -9.65 -13.70
C SER A 196 -13.54 -10.86 -13.22
N GLY A 197 -14.06 -11.55 -12.21
CA GLY A 197 -13.44 -12.74 -11.63
C GLY A 197 -12.25 -12.48 -10.70
N VAL A 198 -12.00 -11.25 -10.26
CA VAL A 198 -11.10 -10.95 -9.14
C VAL A 198 -11.91 -10.43 -7.96
N LYS A 199 -11.78 -11.07 -6.80
CA LYS A 199 -12.46 -10.67 -5.55
C LYS A 199 -11.49 -10.35 -4.42
N ARG A 200 -10.22 -10.74 -4.55
CA ARG A 200 -9.23 -10.64 -3.46
C ARG A 200 -7.86 -10.28 -4.00
N TYR A 201 -7.16 -9.41 -3.26
CA TYR A 201 -5.75 -9.13 -3.44
C TYR A 201 -5.00 -9.51 -2.16
N VAL A 202 -3.87 -10.20 -2.29
CA VAL A 202 -3.07 -10.70 -1.17
C VAL A 202 -1.63 -10.23 -1.33
N LEU A 203 -0.95 -9.93 -0.22
CA LEU A 203 0.49 -9.70 -0.19
C LEU A 203 1.19 -11.01 0.17
N ASP A 204 2.09 -11.46 -0.69
CA ASP A 204 2.99 -12.58 -0.42
C ASP A 204 4.41 -12.06 -0.29
N PHE A 205 5.07 -12.47 0.79
CA PHE A 205 6.44 -12.08 1.11
C PHE A 205 7.41 -13.27 0.96
N GLY A 206 6.95 -14.49 0.70
CA GLY A 206 7.84 -15.65 0.51
C GLY A 206 8.41 -16.28 1.80
N GLU A 207 7.91 -15.88 2.98
CA GLU A 207 8.06 -16.68 4.21
C GLU A 207 7.00 -17.80 4.20
N ASP A 208 7.24 -18.93 4.90
CA ASP A 208 6.43 -20.18 4.91
C ASP A 208 4.92 -20.02 5.23
N ASN A 209 4.41 -18.80 5.38
CA ASN A 209 3.00 -18.49 5.25
C ASN A 209 2.84 -17.11 4.56
N PRO A 210 2.16 -17.00 3.41
CA PRO A 210 1.67 -15.69 2.97
C PRO A 210 0.83 -15.11 4.10
N THR A 211 0.97 -13.81 4.38
CA THR A 211 0.12 -13.16 5.38
C THR A 211 -1.34 -13.24 4.92
N ILE A 212 -2.09 -14.21 5.46
CA ILE A 212 -3.51 -14.42 5.20
C ILE A 212 -4.25 -13.13 5.56
N ILE A 213 -4.91 -12.50 4.59
CA ILE A 213 -5.97 -11.54 4.88
C ILE A 213 -7.30 -12.28 4.85
N HIS A 214 -7.94 -12.34 6.02
CA HIS A 214 -9.37 -12.64 6.13
C HIS A 214 -10.16 -11.61 5.31
N GLU A 215 -10.96 -12.14 4.38
CA GLU A 215 -12.12 -11.56 3.71
C GLU A 215 -12.27 -10.03 3.79
N ILE A 216 -12.18 -9.39 2.62
CA ILE A 216 -12.61 -8.01 2.42
C ILE A 216 -14.09 -7.95 2.81
N ALA A 217 -14.38 -7.36 3.97
CA ALA A 217 -15.73 -7.01 4.34
C ALA A 217 -16.18 -5.88 3.40
N ASN A 218 -16.76 -6.27 2.26
CA ASN A 218 -17.83 -5.47 1.67
C ASN A 218 -19.07 -5.63 2.56
N ASP A 219 -19.00 -5.19 3.82
CA ASP A 219 -20.17 -5.05 4.70
C ASP A 219 -20.99 -3.80 4.32
N ASN A 220 -21.07 -3.49 3.02
CA ASN A 220 -21.96 -2.49 2.45
C ASN A 220 -23.12 -3.12 1.68
N SER A 221 -23.50 -4.38 1.97
CA SER A 221 -24.84 -4.86 1.63
C SER A 221 -25.75 -4.74 2.85
N ALA A 222 -26.24 -3.51 3.09
CA ALA A 222 -27.33 -3.27 4.04
C ALA A 222 -28.62 -4.07 3.67
N ASP A 223 -28.69 -4.64 2.46
CA ASP A 223 -29.81 -5.41 1.92
C ASP A 223 -29.53 -6.93 1.79
N GLY A 224 -28.69 -7.50 2.65
CA GLY A 224 -28.48 -8.95 2.70
C GLY A 224 -29.77 -9.72 3.04
N GLU A 225 -30.01 -10.85 2.36
CA GLU A 225 -31.14 -11.75 2.66
C GLU A 225 -31.00 -12.34 4.06
N TRP A 226 -32.12 -12.41 4.79
CA TRP A 226 -32.15 -12.89 6.18
C TRP A 226 -32.60 -14.34 6.25
N TYR A 227 -32.00 -15.11 7.15
CA TYR A 227 -32.37 -16.50 7.42
C TYR A 227 -32.51 -16.73 8.93
N ASP A 228 -33.39 -17.64 9.33
CA ASP A 228 -33.39 -18.17 10.70
C ASP A 228 -32.25 -19.19 10.91
N ILE A 229 -32.03 -19.61 12.15
CA ILE A 229 -30.93 -20.53 12.51
C ILE A 229 -31.06 -21.92 11.86
N ASN A 230 -32.24 -22.25 11.34
CA ASN A 230 -32.50 -23.49 10.61
C ASN A 230 -32.30 -23.33 9.10
N GLY A 231 -31.80 -22.17 8.65
CA GLY A 231 -31.53 -21.88 7.25
C GLY A 231 -32.78 -21.55 6.43
N ARG A 232 -33.92 -21.23 7.05
CA ARG A 232 -35.10 -20.78 6.31
C ARG A 232 -35.04 -19.29 6.03
N LYS A 233 -35.19 -18.93 4.75
CA LYS A 233 -35.22 -17.54 4.28
C LYS A 233 -36.41 -16.76 4.87
N LEU A 234 -36.14 -15.52 5.28
CA LEU A 234 -37.08 -14.56 5.86
C LEU A 234 -37.38 -13.45 4.84
N SER A 235 -38.54 -12.81 4.97
CA SER A 235 -39.01 -11.77 4.06
C SER A 235 -38.42 -10.38 4.33
N GLY A 236 -37.25 -10.31 4.99
CA GLY A 236 -36.57 -9.09 5.40
C GLY A 236 -35.98 -9.19 6.80
N LYS A 237 -35.48 -8.06 7.32
CA LYS A 237 -34.86 -7.99 8.65
C LYS A 237 -35.85 -8.45 9.74
N PRO A 238 -35.47 -9.42 10.59
CA PRO A 238 -36.29 -9.88 11.70
C PRO A 238 -36.60 -8.73 12.69
N SER A 239 -37.85 -8.65 13.13
CA SER A 239 -38.29 -7.72 14.17
C SER A 239 -38.21 -8.30 15.59
N LEU A 240 -37.97 -9.61 15.70
CA LEU A 240 -37.85 -10.30 16.98
C LEU A 240 -36.38 -10.40 17.40
N ARG A 241 -36.15 -10.34 18.72
CA ARG A 241 -34.83 -10.59 19.31
C ARG A 241 -34.43 -12.05 19.10
N GLY A 242 -33.18 -12.27 18.69
CA GLY A 242 -32.70 -13.63 18.44
C GLY A 242 -31.43 -13.68 17.60
N VAL A 243 -30.94 -14.89 17.39
CA VAL A 243 -29.80 -15.16 16.51
C VAL A 243 -30.32 -15.52 15.12
N TYR A 244 -29.80 -14.85 14.11
CA TYR A 244 -30.16 -14.99 12.70
C TYR A 244 -28.90 -15.15 11.86
N ILE A 245 -29.07 -15.48 10.58
CA ILE A 245 -28.00 -15.53 9.60
C ILE A 245 -28.28 -14.43 8.56
N GLN A 246 -27.27 -13.61 8.27
CA GLN A 246 -27.29 -12.60 7.22
C GLN A 246 -25.91 -12.60 6.54
N ASN A 247 -25.87 -12.71 5.22
CA ASN A 247 -24.61 -12.76 4.43
C ASN A 247 -23.60 -13.77 5.01
N ASP A 248 -24.07 -15.01 5.26
CA ASP A 248 -23.29 -16.12 5.81
C ASP A 248 -22.69 -15.91 7.22
N LYS A 249 -23.06 -14.81 7.90
CA LYS A 249 -22.64 -14.50 9.28
C LYS A 249 -23.80 -14.66 10.26
N LYS A 250 -23.49 -15.11 11.48
CA LYS A 250 -24.45 -15.10 12.60
C LYS A 250 -24.60 -13.69 13.14
N VAL A 251 -25.83 -13.18 13.19
CA VAL A 251 -26.18 -11.84 13.65
C VAL A 251 -27.14 -11.94 14.83
N LEU A 252 -26.84 -11.24 15.92
CA LEU A 252 -27.73 -11.11 17.07
C LEU A 252 -28.60 -9.85 16.89
N VAL A 253 -29.90 -10.03 16.72
CA VAL A 253 -30.89 -8.95 16.75
C VAL A 253 -31.30 -8.72 18.21
N LYS A 254 -31.09 -7.51 18.72
CA LYS A 254 -31.41 -7.06 20.09
C LYS A 254 -32.56 -6.06 20.09
#